data_AF-A0A951GST9-F1
#
_entry.id   AF-A0A951GST9-F1
#
_cell.length_a   1.000
_cell.length_b   1.000
_cell.length_c   1.000
_cell.angle_alpha   90.00
_cell.angle_beta   90.00
_cell.angle_gamma   90.00
#
_symmetry.space_group_name_H-M   'P 1'
#
loop_
_entity.id
_entity.type
_entity.pdbx_description
1 polymer ?
#
loop_
_entity_poly.entity_id
_entity_poly.type
_entity_poly.pdbx_seq_one_letter_code
_entity_poly.pdbx_strand_id
1 'polypeptide(L)'
;LEFRFTPTPAGMPTGRHAQPEPEIIQSRHFNALKAELEAFADAIGGGAPYPIPPDQVLHVVAAFEAIVRSSATRQPVKIARA
;
A
#
# COMPACT_ATOMS: atom_id res chain seq x y z
N LEU A 1 -0.32 -1.36 -13.87
CA LEU A 1 0.63 -2.06 -12.97
C LEU A 1 0.28 -3.54 -12.93
N GLU A 2 1.28 -4.42 -12.87
CA GLU A 2 1.09 -5.85 -12.64
C GLU A 2 1.26 -6.11 -11.13
N PHE A 3 0.20 -6.52 -10.44
CA PHE A 3 0.27 -6.87 -9.03
C PHE A 3 0.31 -8.40 -8.90
N ARG A 4 1.33 -8.93 -8.19
CA ARG A 4 1.50 -10.36 -7.94
C ARG A 4 1.25 -10.65 -6.47
N PHE A 5 0.26 -11.49 -6.19
CA PHE A 5 -0.05 -11.98 -4.85
C PHE A 5 0.34 -13.46 -4.75
N THR A 6 0.96 -13.88 -3.66
CA THR A 6 1.19 -15.30 -3.36
C THR A 6 0.28 -15.68 -2.21
N PRO A 7 -0.75 -16.54 -2.44
CA PRO A 7 -1.67 -16.90 -1.39
C PRO A 7 -0.99 -17.69 -0.27
N THR A 8 -1.48 -17.52 0.96
CA THR A 8 -1.05 -18.33 2.11
C THR A 8 -1.43 -19.80 1.86
N PRO A 9 -0.50 -20.75 2.00
CA PRO A 9 -0.81 -22.17 1.87
C PRO A 9 -1.93 -22.59 2.83
N ALA A 10 -2.87 -23.41 2.35
CA ALA A 10 -4.04 -23.84 3.14
C ALA A 10 -3.70 -24.83 4.29
N GLY A 11 -2.46 -25.30 4.38
CA GLY A 11 -2.02 -26.26 5.39
C GLY A 11 -0.51 -26.24 5.61
N MET A 12 -0.08 -26.91 6.69
CA MET A 12 1.33 -27.01 7.05
C MET A 12 2.06 -27.85 5.98
N PRO A 13 3.17 -27.36 5.40
CA PRO A 13 3.84 -28.09 4.33
C PRO A 13 4.45 -29.40 4.84
N THR A 14 4.14 -30.52 4.19
CA THR A 14 4.84 -31.79 4.38
C THR A 14 5.80 -31.99 3.21
N GLY A 15 7.10 -32.07 3.48
CA GLY A 15 8.14 -32.21 2.44
C GLY A 15 8.67 -30.87 1.89
N ARG A 16 9.23 -30.89 0.67
CA ARG A 16 9.89 -29.71 0.05
C ARG A 16 8.85 -28.63 -0.25
N HIS A 17 8.99 -27.45 0.33
CA HIS A 17 8.10 -26.32 0.10
C HIS A 17 8.00 -25.99 -1.39
N ALA A 18 6.82 -26.22 -1.98
CA ALA A 18 6.48 -25.69 -3.29
C ALA A 18 5.83 -24.32 -3.09
N GLN A 19 6.38 -23.28 -3.73
CA GLN A 19 5.75 -21.97 -3.74
C GLN A 19 4.42 -22.06 -4.50
N PRO A 20 3.28 -21.63 -3.93
CA PRO A 20 2.02 -21.61 -4.66
C PRO A 20 2.14 -20.67 -5.86
N GLU A 21 1.45 -21.01 -6.95
CA GLU A 21 1.44 -20.20 -8.17
C GLU A 21 0.93 -18.79 -7.85
N PRO A 22 1.64 -17.72 -8.26
CA PRO A 22 1.20 -16.36 -8.00
C PRO A 22 -0.13 -16.06 -8.69
N GLU A 23 -1.05 -15.45 -7.96
CA GLU A 23 -2.24 -14.84 -8.55
C GLU A 23 -1.85 -13.47 -9.14
N ILE A 24 -2.13 -13.27 -10.43
CA ILE A 24 -1.85 -12.02 -11.13
C ILE A 24 -3.15 -11.23 -11.28
N ILE A 25 -3.25 -10.08 -10.62
CA ILE A 25 -4.38 -9.17 -10.75
C ILE A 25 -3.97 -8.02 -11.68
N GLN A 26 -4.64 -7.92 -12.83
CA GLN A 26 -4.41 -6.84 -13.80
C GLN A 26 -5.55 -5.83 -13.77
N SER A 27 -5.30 -4.64 -13.24
CA SER A 27 -6.23 -3.50 -13.31
C SER A 27 -6.11 -2.80 -14.67
N ARG A 28 -6.71 -3.37 -15.72
CA ARG A 28 -6.56 -2.90 -17.11
C ARG A 28 -7.18 -1.53 -17.40
N HIS A 29 -8.14 -1.10 -16.59
CA HIS A 29 -8.95 0.10 -16.86
C HIS A 29 -8.44 1.38 -16.19
N PHE A 30 -7.39 1.30 -15.37
CA PHE A 30 -6.86 2.46 -14.66
C PHE A 30 -5.33 2.44 -14.61
N ASN A 31 -4.72 3.47 -15.20
CA ASN A 31 -3.27 3.68 -15.12
C ASN A 31 -2.96 4.70 -14.02
N ALA A 32 -2.75 4.19 -12.80
CA ALA A 32 -2.45 5.01 -11.63
C ALA A 32 -1.22 5.91 -11.82
N LEU A 33 -0.14 5.41 -12.44
CA LEU A 33 1.09 6.19 -12.66
C LEU A 33 0.84 7.39 -13.57
N LYS A 34 0.08 7.20 -14.65
CA LYS A 34 -0.30 8.31 -15.55
C LYS A 34 -1.14 9.33 -14.79
N ALA A 35 -2.15 8.88 -14.06
CA ALA A 35 -3.03 9.76 -13.29
C ALA A 35 -2.27 10.56 -12.21
N GLU A 36 -1.34 9.93 -11.50
CA GLU A 36 -0.49 10.58 -10.49
C GLU A 36 0.41 11.65 -11.12
N LEU A 37 1.07 11.35 -12.25
CA LEU A 37 1.94 12.31 -12.93
C LEU A 37 1.16 13.51 -13.50
N GLU A 38 -0.02 13.26 -14.09
CA GLU A 38 -0.89 14.32 -14.60
C GLU A 38 -1.39 15.22 -13.47
N ALA A 39 -1.87 14.63 -12.36
CA ALA A 39 -2.31 15.39 -11.20
C ALA A 39 -1.18 16.21 -10.56
N PHE A 40 0.05 15.69 -10.56
CA PHE A 40 1.21 16.42 -10.08
C PHE A 40 1.52 17.62 -10.97
N ALA A 41 1.53 17.44 -12.29
CA ALA A 41 1.75 18.51 -13.26
C ALA A 41 0.70 19.62 -13.15
N ASP A 42 -0.58 19.26 -13.02
CA ASP A 42 -1.66 20.22 -12.82
C ASP A 42 -1.48 21.02 -11.53
N ALA A 43 -1.14 20.36 -10.42
CA ALA A 43 -0.98 21.02 -9.13
C ALA A 43 0.18 22.03 -9.13
N ILE A 44 1.35 21.67 -9.68
CA ILE A 44 2.49 22.59 -9.74
C ILE A 44 2.28 23.74 -10.74
N GLY A 45 1.42 23.53 -11.74
CA GLY A 45 1.00 24.55 -12.69
C GLY A 45 -0.02 25.55 -12.14
N GLY A 46 -0.46 25.38 -10.89
CA GLY A 46 -1.51 26.20 -10.27
C GLY A 46 -2.93 25.81 -10.67
N GLY A 47 -3.10 24.62 -11.26
CA GLY A 47 -4.40 24.02 -11.59
C GLY A 47 -5.07 23.38 -10.39
N ALA A 48 -5.65 22.19 -10.58
CA ALA A 48 -6.31 21.46 -9.50
C ALA A 48 -5.31 21.05 -8.41
N PRO A 49 -5.67 21.11 -7.11
CA PRO A 49 -4.84 20.56 -6.05
C PRO A 49 -4.56 19.06 -6.26
N TYR A 50 -3.38 18.61 -5.85
CA TYR A 50 -3.04 17.19 -5.88
C TYR A 50 -4.07 16.37 -5.07
N PRO A 51 -4.53 15.21 -5.56
CA PRO A 51 -5.69 14.50 -5.01
C PRO A 51 -5.44 13.88 -3.63
N ILE A 52 -4.19 13.88 -3.15
CA ILE A 52 -3.81 13.38 -1.83
C ILE A 52 -3.30 14.55 -0.97
N PRO A 53 -4.11 15.02 -0.01
CA PRO A 53 -3.71 16.06 0.94
C PRO A 53 -2.50 15.64 1.80
N PRO A 54 -1.63 16.59 2.22
CA PRO A 54 -0.45 16.28 3.03
C PRO A 54 -0.74 15.57 4.36
N ASP A 55 -1.86 15.88 5.01
CA ASP A 55 -2.30 15.24 6.27
C ASP A 55 -2.56 13.74 6.09
N GLN A 56 -3.09 13.33 4.92
CA GLN A 56 -3.29 11.91 4.61
C GLN A 56 -1.95 11.19 4.41
N VAL A 57 -0.95 11.85 3.82
CA VAL A 57 0.41 11.31 3.67
C VAL A 57 1.02 11.07 5.05
N LEU A 58 0.93 12.06 5.95
CA LEU A 58 1.44 11.95 7.31
C LEU A 58 0.73 10.86 8.11
N HIS A 59 -0.58 10.69 7.91
CA HIS A 59 -1.34 9.64 8.57
C HIS A 59 -0.84 8.23 8.20
N VAL A 60 -0.51 8.00 6.93
CA VAL A 60 0.05 6.71 6.46
C VAL A 60 1.41 6.44 7.10
N VAL A 61 2.28 7.45 7.19
CA VAL A 61 3.57 7.32 7.89
C VAL A 61 3.36 6.95 9.35
N ALA A 62 2.47 7.65 10.05
CA ALA A 62 2.14 7.36 11.45
C ALA A 62 1.59 5.93 11.65
N ALA A 63 0.83 5.42 10.69
CA ALA A 63 0.34 4.05 10.70
C ALA A 63 1.47 3.03 10.57
N PHE A 64 2.41 3.22 9.64
CA PHE A 64 3.57 2.33 9.50
C PHE A 64 4.44 2.32 10.76
N GLU A 65 4.70 3.47 11.36
CA GLU A 65 5.42 3.53 12.64
C GLU A 65 4.68 2.82 13.77
N ALA A 66 3.35 2.95 13.83
CA ALA A 66 2.54 2.27 14.83
C ALA A 66 2.60 0.75 14.68
N ILE A 67 2.64 0.22 13.45
CA ILE A 67 2.84 -1.21 13.16
C ILE A 67 4.18 -1.68 13.71
N VAL A 68 5.26 -0.94 13.43
CA VAL A 68 6.60 -1.26 13.95
C VAL A 68 6.60 -1.28 15.47
N ARG A 69 6.07 -0.25 16.13
CA ARG A 69 5.97 -0.20 17.60
C ARG A 69 5.12 -1.34 18.18
N SER A 70 3.97 -1.63 17.56
CA SER A 70 3.07 -2.72 17.97
C SER A 70 3.76 -4.08 17.89
N SER A 71 4.54 -4.33 16.84
CA SER A 71 5.27 -5.61 16.68
C SER A 71 6.31 -5.84 17.77
N ALA A 72 6.97 -4.78 18.24
CA ALA A 72 7.99 -4.86 19.29
C ALA A 72 7.37 -5.12 20.67
N THR A 73 6.20 -4.54 20.95
CA THR A 73 5.55 -4.61 22.27
C THR A 73 4.47 -5.69 22.36
N ARG A 74 4.02 -6.22 21.22
CA ARG A 74 2.84 -7.09 21.09
C ARG A 74 1.57 -6.48 21.67
N GLN A 75 1.43 -5.15 21.58
CA GLN A 75 0.27 -4.41 22.07
C GLN A 75 -0.25 -3.44 21.01
N PRO A 76 -1.58 -3.22 20.93
CA PRO A 76 -2.14 -2.20 20.04
C PRO A 76 -1.58 -0.81 20.33
N VAL A 77 -1.23 -0.06 19.27
CA VAL A 77 -0.73 1.32 19.36
C VAL A 77 -1.75 2.26 18.73
N LYS A 78 -2.26 3.21 19.52
CA LYS A 78 -3.18 4.24 19.02
C LYS A 78 -2.43 5.26 18.17
N ILE A 79 -2.96 5.56 16.99
CA ILE A 79 -2.47 6.64 16.13
C ILE A 79 -3.24 7.92 16.53
N ALA A 80 -2.53 9.01 16.82
CA ALA A 80 -3.16 10.31 17.05
C ALA A 80 -3.70 10.85 15.72
N ARG A 81 -4.81 11.61 15.75
CA ARG A 81 -5.23 12.38 14.56
C ARG A 81 -4.20 13.48 14.32
N ALA A 82 -3.71 13.57 13.07
CA ALA A 82 -2.97 14.71 12.57
C ALA A 82 -3.90 15.92 12.42
#